data_AF-A0A3M7M5B3-F1
#
_entry.id   AF-A0A3M7M5B3-F1
#
_cell.length_a   1.000
_cell.length_b   1.000
_cell.length_c   1.000
_cell.angle_alpha   90.00
_cell.angle_beta   90.00
_cell.angle_gamma   90.00
#
_symmetry.space_group_name_H-M   'P 1'
#
loop_
_entity.id
_entity.type
_entity.pdbx_description
1 polymer ?
#
loop_
_entity_poly.entity_id
_entity_poly.type
_entity_poly.pdbx_seq_one_letter_code
_entity_poly.pdbx_strand_id
1 'polypeptide(L)'
;MLLFFAGASIIDITTERESPRSDFNRPLFMKGINFSANIAQWNTTVLPYIRQLTFRIASTVDVYWFDAMIRSRALPGLMNNVTKLDLTGFHWFSGISPNRSVNPYLASASQLSSLREVSFTLHAASITTSLWSERQAIELEITDPVRSQARRVLTLRTVLVKYGLDAFFNCTKLEHISLMYINSDIVTANIQFKDPEKLIEAIEKWLASGFKKRQQQVLVTSSQAT
;
A
#
# COMPACT_ATOMS: atom_id res chain seq x y z
N MET A 1 -18.62 -25.94 -15.68
CA MET A 1 -18.57 -24.53 -16.10
C MET A 1 -18.27 -23.69 -14.87
N LEU A 2 -17.08 -23.09 -14.79
CA LEU A 2 -16.72 -22.21 -13.67
C LEU A 2 -17.45 -20.87 -13.87
N LEU A 3 -18.38 -20.53 -12.98
CA LEU A 3 -19.02 -19.23 -12.96
C LEU A 3 -18.04 -18.25 -12.30
N PHE A 4 -17.22 -17.59 -13.11
CA PHE A 4 -16.50 -16.41 -12.66
C PHE A 4 -17.52 -15.26 -12.61
N PHE A 5 -17.74 -14.69 -11.43
CA PHE A 5 -18.59 -13.51 -11.30
C PHE A 5 -17.99 -12.38 -12.13
N ALA A 6 -18.76 -11.84 -13.08
CA ALA A 6 -18.34 -10.71 -13.89
C ALA A 6 -18.40 -9.44 -13.03
N GLY A 7 -17.25 -9.06 -12.47
CA GLY A 7 -17.09 -7.85 -11.66
C GLY A 7 -15.69 -7.80 -11.06
N ALA A 8 -15.15 -6.60 -10.87
CA ALA A 8 -13.89 -6.42 -10.14
C ALA A 8 -14.07 -6.99 -8.73
N SER A 9 -13.43 -8.13 -8.46
CA SER A 9 -13.50 -8.80 -7.17
C SER A 9 -12.30 -8.39 -6.33
N ILE A 10 -12.56 -7.88 -5.14
CA ILE A 10 -11.52 -7.54 -4.16
C ILE A 10 -11.18 -8.80 -3.37
N ILE A 11 -9.92 -9.21 -3.41
CA ILE A 11 -9.39 -10.30 -2.61
C ILE A 11 -8.71 -9.69 -1.39
N ASP A 12 -9.34 -9.82 -0.23
CA ASP A 12 -8.78 -9.36 1.03
C ASP A 12 -7.81 -10.39 1.60
N ILE A 13 -6.52 -10.04 1.65
CA ILE A 13 -5.48 -10.96 2.13
C ILE A 13 -5.63 -11.28 3.62
N THR A 14 -6.24 -10.38 4.40
CA THR A 14 -6.57 -10.65 5.80
C THR A 14 -7.49 -11.85 5.90
N THR A 15 -8.56 -11.85 5.10
CA THR A 15 -9.55 -12.94 5.05
C THR A 15 -8.93 -14.24 4.56
N GLU A 16 -8.09 -14.18 3.53
CA GLU A 16 -7.34 -15.34 3.03
C GLU A 16 -6.48 -15.97 4.12
N ARG A 17 -5.69 -15.14 4.83
CA ARG A 17 -4.76 -15.54 5.88
C ARG A 17 -5.47 -16.08 7.13
N GLU A 18 -6.56 -15.46 7.56
CA GLU A 18 -7.26 -15.80 8.81
C GLU A 18 -8.28 -16.93 8.66
N SER A 19 -8.54 -17.36 7.42
CA SER A 19 -9.45 -18.46 7.16
C SER A 19 -9.02 -19.77 7.84
N PRO A 20 -9.97 -20.59 8.32
CA PRO A 20 -9.64 -21.91 8.83
C PRO A 20 -8.93 -22.76 7.78
N ARG A 21 -7.76 -23.30 8.13
CA ARG A 21 -6.87 -24.05 7.23
C ARG A 21 -6.28 -23.20 6.09
N SER A 22 -5.99 -21.93 6.36
CA SER A 22 -5.32 -21.06 5.40
C SER A 22 -4.00 -21.67 4.92
N ASP A 23 -3.81 -21.67 3.59
CA ASP A 23 -2.62 -22.15 2.91
C ASP A 23 -2.37 -21.24 1.72
N PHE A 24 -1.25 -20.52 1.72
CA PHE A 24 -0.88 -19.62 0.63
C PHE A 24 -0.64 -20.37 -0.69
N ASN A 25 -0.47 -21.69 -0.68
CA ASN A 25 -0.39 -22.51 -1.88
C ASN A 25 -1.77 -22.87 -2.45
N ARG A 26 -2.85 -22.68 -1.67
CA ARG A 26 -4.23 -23.03 -2.01
C ARG A 26 -5.19 -21.94 -1.50
N PRO A 27 -5.03 -20.68 -1.95
CA PRO A 27 -5.84 -19.58 -1.45
C PRO A 27 -7.33 -19.77 -1.75
N LEU A 28 -8.19 -19.23 -0.90
CA LEU A 28 -9.63 -19.37 -0.95
C LEU A 28 -10.24 -18.79 -2.23
N PHE A 29 -9.72 -17.69 -2.77
CA PHE A 29 -10.21 -17.14 -4.04
C PHE A 29 -10.02 -18.10 -5.23
N MET A 30 -9.21 -19.14 -5.05
CA MET A 30 -8.98 -20.22 -6.02
C MET A 30 -9.82 -21.48 -5.73
N LYS A 31 -10.64 -21.48 -4.68
CA LYS A 31 -11.47 -22.62 -4.28
C LYS A 31 -12.42 -23.01 -5.41
N GLY A 32 -12.46 -24.30 -5.71
CA GLY A 32 -13.32 -24.87 -6.75
C GLY A 32 -12.71 -24.83 -8.15
N ILE A 33 -11.58 -24.14 -8.34
CA ILE A 33 -10.78 -24.27 -9.55
C ILE A 33 -9.85 -25.48 -9.36
N ASN A 34 -9.91 -26.46 -10.26
CA ASN A 34 -9.13 -27.71 -10.16
C ASN A 34 -8.08 -27.71 -11.28
N PHE A 35 -6.81 -27.49 -10.93
CA PHE A 35 -5.75 -27.12 -11.90
C PHE A 35 -4.79 -28.27 -12.25
N SER A 36 -4.88 -29.41 -11.57
CA SER A 36 -3.80 -30.40 -11.49
C SER A 36 -3.45 -31.13 -12.79
N ALA A 37 -4.07 -30.82 -13.95
CA ALA A 37 -3.78 -31.51 -15.20
C ALA A 37 -3.65 -30.64 -16.47
N ASN A 38 -4.00 -29.34 -16.47
CA ASN A 38 -4.08 -28.58 -17.73
C ASN A 38 -3.46 -27.16 -17.65
N ILE A 39 -2.18 -27.07 -18.03
CA ILE A 39 -1.44 -25.80 -18.15
C ILE A 39 -2.10 -24.83 -19.14
N ALA A 40 -2.74 -25.34 -20.20
CA ALA A 40 -3.42 -24.47 -21.16
C ALA A 40 -4.59 -23.75 -20.49
N GLN A 41 -5.44 -24.48 -19.73
CA GLN A 41 -6.54 -23.87 -18.98
C GLN A 41 -6.06 -22.84 -17.94
N TRP A 42 -4.94 -23.12 -17.27
CA TRP A 42 -4.32 -22.15 -16.37
C TRP A 42 -3.98 -20.83 -17.08
N ASN A 43 -3.32 -20.93 -18.24
CA ASN A 43 -2.89 -19.76 -19.00
C ASN A 43 -4.05 -19.01 -19.69
N THR A 44 -5.06 -19.72 -20.19
CA THR A 44 -6.15 -19.13 -20.98
C THR A 44 -7.36 -18.71 -20.16
N THR A 45 -7.51 -19.22 -18.93
CA THR A 45 -8.70 -18.96 -18.10
C THR A 45 -8.33 -18.37 -16.76
N VAL A 46 -7.42 -19.02 -16.02
CA VAL A 46 -7.14 -18.64 -14.63
C VAL A 46 -6.31 -17.36 -14.54
N LEU A 47 -5.17 -17.27 -15.26
CA LEU A 47 -4.35 -16.06 -15.24
C LEU A 47 -5.11 -14.81 -15.74
N PRO A 48 -5.92 -14.87 -16.81
CA PRO A 48 -6.79 -13.76 -17.18
C PRO A 48 -7.80 -13.36 -16.10
N TYR A 49 -8.38 -14.31 -15.38
CA TYR A 49 -9.25 -14.02 -14.23
C TYR A 49 -8.48 -13.30 -13.12
N ILE A 50 -7.28 -13.77 -12.76
CA ILE A 50 -6.44 -13.16 -11.72
C ILE A 50 -6.11 -11.68 -12.04
N ARG A 51 -5.89 -11.34 -13.31
CA ARG A 51 -5.63 -9.95 -13.75
C ARG A 51 -6.82 -9.00 -13.53
N GLN A 52 -8.01 -9.53 -13.26
CA GLN A 52 -9.21 -8.72 -12.97
C GLN A 52 -9.38 -8.49 -11.47
N LEU A 53 -8.61 -9.17 -10.63
CA LEU A 53 -8.70 -9.09 -9.18
C LEU A 53 -7.90 -7.90 -8.64
N THR A 54 -8.41 -7.30 -7.57
CA THR A 54 -7.66 -6.34 -6.74
C THR A 54 -7.28 -7.01 -5.43
N PHE A 55 -5.98 -7.10 -5.14
CA PHE A 55 -5.52 -7.68 -3.88
C PHE A 55 -5.36 -6.59 -2.82
N ARG A 56 -6.16 -6.66 -1.77
CA ARG A 56 -6.12 -5.72 -0.64
C ARG A 56 -5.19 -6.22 0.45
N ILE A 57 -4.25 -5.37 0.86
CA ILE A 57 -3.23 -5.64 1.86
C ILE A 57 -3.36 -4.62 3.00
N ALA A 58 -3.90 -5.07 4.13
CA ALA A 58 -4.24 -4.21 5.27
C ALA A 58 -3.17 -4.16 6.37
N SER A 59 -2.21 -5.09 6.37
CA SER A 59 -1.16 -5.17 7.39
C SER A 59 0.17 -5.69 6.84
N THR A 60 1.25 -5.52 7.61
CA THR A 60 2.56 -6.08 7.26
C THR A 60 2.54 -7.61 7.30
N VAL A 61 1.69 -8.23 8.13
CA VAL A 61 1.53 -9.68 8.15
C VAL A 61 0.90 -10.15 6.83
N ASP A 62 -0.06 -9.40 6.31
CA ASP A 62 -0.66 -9.66 5.00
C ASP A 62 0.37 -9.50 3.88
N VAL A 63 1.29 -8.52 3.96
CA VAL A 63 2.41 -8.41 3.01
C VAL A 63 3.18 -9.71 2.95
N TYR A 64 3.62 -10.26 4.10
CA TYR A 64 4.41 -11.50 4.12
C TYR A 64 3.64 -12.71 3.58
N TRP A 65 2.35 -12.80 3.90
CA TRP A 65 1.49 -13.89 3.42
C TRP A 65 1.27 -13.79 1.91
N PHE A 66 0.95 -12.58 1.41
CA PHE A 66 0.78 -12.29 -0.01
C PHE A 66 2.06 -12.61 -0.79
N ASP A 67 3.21 -12.18 -0.27
CA ASP A 67 4.53 -12.45 -0.82
C ASP A 67 4.84 -13.95 -0.93
N ALA A 68 4.47 -14.74 0.09
CA ALA A 68 4.59 -16.20 0.03
C ALA A 68 3.67 -16.81 -1.03
N MET A 69 2.44 -16.31 -1.14
CA MET A 69 1.45 -16.75 -2.13
C MET A 69 1.94 -16.50 -3.57
N ILE A 70 2.35 -15.27 -3.90
CA ILE A 70 2.77 -14.92 -5.27
C ILE A 70 4.05 -15.66 -5.71
N ARG A 71 4.89 -16.08 -4.75
CA ARG A 71 6.09 -16.90 -4.99
C ARG A 71 5.82 -18.40 -4.92
N SER A 72 4.59 -18.82 -4.63
CA SER A 72 4.24 -20.24 -4.53
C SER A 72 4.42 -20.96 -5.86
N ARG A 73 5.09 -22.12 -5.83
CA ARG A 73 5.20 -23.02 -6.99
C ARG A 73 3.85 -23.65 -7.37
N ALA A 74 2.90 -23.68 -6.46
CA ALA A 74 1.54 -24.19 -6.72
C ALA A 74 0.71 -23.21 -7.57
N LEU A 75 1.13 -21.95 -7.69
CA LEU A 75 0.43 -20.88 -8.39
C LEU A 75 1.33 -20.28 -9.49
N PRO A 76 1.71 -21.06 -10.52
CA PRO A 76 2.72 -20.66 -11.48
C PRO A 76 2.33 -19.39 -12.22
N GLY A 77 3.24 -18.42 -12.26
CA GLY A 77 3.03 -17.15 -12.97
C GLY A 77 2.13 -16.15 -12.24
N LEU A 78 1.63 -16.44 -11.03
CA LEU A 78 0.80 -15.52 -10.26
C LEU A 78 1.43 -14.14 -10.10
N MET A 79 2.69 -14.06 -9.67
CA MET A 79 3.44 -12.80 -9.53
C MET A 79 3.40 -11.90 -10.78
N ASN A 80 3.44 -12.50 -11.98
CA ASN A 80 3.43 -11.76 -13.25
C ASN A 80 2.01 -11.42 -13.74
N ASN A 81 0.97 -11.76 -12.99
CA ASN A 81 -0.42 -11.56 -13.36
C ASN A 81 -1.22 -10.76 -12.31
N VAL A 82 -0.61 -10.39 -11.19
CA VAL A 82 -1.17 -9.37 -10.29
C VAL A 82 -1.01 -7.99 -10.94
N THR A 83 -2.14 -7.36 -11.23
CA THR A 83 -2.22 -6.06 -11.94
C THR A 83 -2.72 -4.94 -11.04
N LYS A 84 -3.41 -5.25 -9.94
CA LYS A 84 -4.04 -4.26 -9.06
C LYS A 84 -3.75 -4.56 -7.58
N LEU A 85 -3.25 -3.57 -6.86
CA LEU A 85 -3.05 -3.64 -5.41
C LEU A 85 -3.82 -2.53 -4.69
N ASP A 86 -4.39 -2.87 -3.53
CA ASP A 86 -5.00 -1.92 -2.60
C ASP A 86 -4.29 -1.98 -1.24
N LEU A 87 -3.36 -1.05 -1.01
CA LEU A 87 -2.51 -0.98 0.17
C LEU A 87 -3.18 -0.12 1.26
N THR A 88 -4.38 -0.50 1.69
CA THR A 88 -5.13 0.22 2.74
C THR A 88 -4.36 0.27 4.07
N GLY A 89 -3.53 -0.75 4.30
CA GLY A 89 -2.64 -0.85 5.43
C GLY A 89 -1.37 -0.02 5.35
N PHE A 90 -1.21 0.86 4.37
CA PHE A 90 0.04 1.58 4.15
C PHE A 90 0.35 2.58 5.28
N HIS A 91 0.88 2.08 6.38
CA HIS A 91 1.28 2.89 7.52
C HIS A 91 2.69 2.53 7.97
N TRP A 92 3.37 3.52 8.54
CA TRP A 92 4.72 3.37 9.07
C TRP A 92 4.77 4.00 10.45
N PHE A 93 4.58 3.16 11.46
CA PHE A 93 4.59 3.61 12.85
C PHE A 93 5.96 4.16 13.23
N SER A 94 5.95 5.22 14.04
CA SER A 94 7.12 5.74 14.73
C SER A 94 7.75 4.64 15.59
N GLY A 95 9.09 4.56 15.59
CA GLY A 95 9.83 3.52 16.32
C GLY A 95 10.29 2.34 15.45
N ILE A 96 9.68 2.11 14.29
CA ILE A 96 10.10 1.04 13.36
C ILE A 96 11.11 1.56 12.31
N SER A 97 11.07 2.86 12.00
CA SER A 97 11.94 3.49 10.98
C SER A 97 13.44 3.22 11.12
N PRO A 98 14.05 3.26 12.32
CA PRO A 98 15.50 3.07 12.44
C PRO A 98 15.95 1.67 12.01
N ASN A 99 15.08 0.68 12.14
CA ASN A 99 15.41 -0.74 11.94
C ASN A 99 14.99 -1.26 10.56
N ARG A 100 14.38 -0.43 9.70
CA ARG A 100 13.95 -0.83 8.37
C ARG A 100 14.34 0.21 7.33
N SER A 101 15.16 -0.20 6.38
CA SER A 101 15.60 0.64 5.26
C SER A 101 14.55 0.77 4.15
N VAL A 102 13.54 -0.11 4.10
CA VAL A 102 12.57 -0.19 3.00
C VAL A 102 11.16 -0.46 3.52
N ASN A 103 10.17 0.16 2.86
CA ASN A 103 8.76 -0.10 3.10
C ASN A 103 8.32 -1.47 2.55
N PRO A 104 7.87 -2.43 3.38
CA PRO A 104 7.56 -3.79 2.92
C PRO A 104 6.42 -3.80 1.90
N TYR A 105 5.45 -2.87 2.00
CA TYR A 105 4.37 -2.76 1.02
C TYR A 105 4.92 -2.36 -0.35
N LEU A 106 5.85 -1.40 -0.41
CA LEU A 106 6.47 -1.00 -1.68
C LEU A 106 7.49 -2.01 -2.18
N ALA A 107 8.21 -2.68 -1.28
CA ALA A 107 9.11 -3.77 -1.64
C ALA A 107 8.33 -4.89 -2.33
N SER A 108 7.17 -5.27 -1.79
CA SER A 108 6.26 -6.25 -2.40
C SER A 108 5.71 -5.74 -3.74
N ALA A 109 5.16 -4.51 -3.79
CA ALA A 109 4.63 -3.92 -5.02
C ALA A 109 5.67 -3.84 -6.15
N SER A 110 6.93 -3.49 -5.83
CA SER A 110 8.01 -3.35 -6.82
C SER A 110 8.44 -4.68 -7.46
N GLN A 111 8.10 -5.82 -6.87
CA GLN A 111 8.36 -7.15 -7.45
C GLN A 111 7.32 -7.53 -8.52
N LEU A 112 6.19 -6.82 -8.57
CA LEU A 112 5.08 -7.12 -9.48
C LEU A 112 5.29 -6.45 -10.83
N SER A 113 5.98 -7.14 -11.74
CA SER A 113 6.30 -6.64 -13.09
C SER A 113 5.08 -6.30 -13.98
N SER A 114 3.89 -6.74 -13.56
CA SER A 114 2.62 -6.49 -14.25
C SER A 114 1.68 -5.54 -13.50
N LEU A 115 2.13 -4.92 -12.40
CA LEU A 115 1.33 -3.96 -11.65
C LEU A 115 0.97 -2.75 -12.52
N ARG A 116 -0.33 -2.47 -12.63
CA ARG A 116 -0.93 -1.36 -13.41
C ARG A 116 -1.62 -0.35 -12.51
N GLU A 117 -2.28 -0.81 -11.46
CA GLU A 117 -3.03 0.05 -10.55
C GLU A 117 -2.57 -0.18 -9.12
N VAL A 118 -2.30 0.89 -8.39
CA VAL A 118 -2.04 0.82 -6.96
C VAL A 118 -2.80 1.92 -6.22
N SER A 119 -3.59 1.52 -5.22
CA SER A 119 -4.09 2.45 -4.20
C SER A 119 -3.27 2.31 -2.93
N PHE A 120 -3.02 3.41 -2.23
CA PHE A 120 -2.43 3.38 -0.90
C PHE A 120 -2.96 4.52 -0.05
N THR A 121 -2.97 4.30 1.26
CA THR A 121 -3.53 5.24 2.22
C THR A 121 -2.43 5.96 2.99
N LEU A 122 -2.54 7.27 3.18
CA LEU A 122 -1.72 8.04 4.13
C LEU A 122 -2.63 8.65 5.19
N HIS A 123 -2.37 8.33 6.45
CA HIS A 123 -3.03 8.97 7.59
C HIS A 123 -2.37 10.32 7.93
N ALA A 124 -3.10 11.29 8.48
CA ALA A 124 -2.53 12.53 9.00
C ALA A 124 -1.36 12.30 9.97
N ALA A 125 -1.46 11.25 10.80
CA ALA A 125 -0.39 10.82 11.72
C ALA A 125 0.89 10.37 11.00
N SER A 126 0.78 9.84 9.78
CA SER A 126 1.88 9.32 8.98
C SER A 126 2.77 10.43 8.38
N ILE A 127 2.16 11.58 8.10
CA ILE A 127 2.82 12.74 7.47
C ILE A 127 3.13 13.87 8.46
N THR A 128 2.92 13.63 9.76
CA THR A 128 3.24 14.58 10.83
C THR A 128 4.22 13.95 11.82
N THR A 129 4.93 14.79 12.57
CA THR A 129 5.81 14.36 13.66
C THR A 129 5.64 15.29 14.86
N SER A 130 6.10 14.86 16.03
CA SER A 130 6.13 15.73 17.22
C SER A 130 6.94 16.98 16.93
N LEU A 131 6.44 18.12 17.40
CA LEU A 131 7.21 19.37 17.39
C LEU A 131 8.40 19.30 18.35
N TRP A 132 8.30 18.46 19.37
CA TRP A 132 9.25 18.32 20.46
C TRP A 132 10.06 17.02 20.34
N SER A 133 11.31 17.05 20.84
CA SER A 133 12.03 15.79 21.09
C SER A 133 11.32 14.97 22.17
N GLU A 134 11.59 13.67 22.25
CA GLU A 134 10.97 12.79 23.24
C GLU A 134 11.15 13.30 24.68
N ARG A 135 12.37 13.72 25.04
CA ARG A 135 12.65 14.31 26.35
C ARG A 135 11.85 15.58 26.63
N GLN A 136 11.80 16.50 25.65
CA GLN A 136 11.04 17.74 25.79
C GLN A 136 9.53 17.48 25.87
N ALA A 137 9.03 16.49 25.12
CA ALA A 137 7.63 16.10 25.17
C ALA A 137 7.26 15.59 26.57
N ILE A 138 8.09 14.75 27.18
CA ILE A 138 7.89 14.25 28.56
C ILE A 138 7.94 15.40 29.58
N GLU A 139 8.92 16.29 29.48
CA GLU A 139 9.03 17.45 30.37
C GLU A 139 7.81 18.38 30.22
N LEU A 140 7.34 18.60 28.99
CA LEU A 140 6.14 19.39 28.72
C LEU A 140 4.86 18.69 29.17
N GLU A 141 4.75 17.37 29.05
CA GLU A 141 3.54 16.63 29.43
C GLU A 141 3.21 16.81 30.92
N ILE A 142 4.22 17.01 31.78
CA ILE A 142 4.04 17.29 33.21
C ILE A 142 3.45 18.70 33.43
N THR A 143 3.89 19.69 32.65
CA THR A 143 3.54 21.11 32.87
C THR A 143 2.39 21.62 32.02
N ASP A 144 2.25 21.10 30.80
CA ASP A 144 1.33 21.51 29.75
C ASP A 144 1.08 20.32 28.79
N PRO A 145 0.17 19.39 29.16
CA PRO A 145 -0.15 18.22 28.37
C PRO A 145 -0.63 18.56 26.95
N VAL A 146 -1.36 19.67 26.77
CA VAL A 146 -1.90 20.07 25.46
C VAL A 146 -0.77 20.45 24.52
N ARG A 147 0.17 21.29 24.99
CA ARG A 147 1.32 21.70 24.17
C ARG A 147 2.27 20.55 23.88
N SER A 148 2.39 19.57 24.78
CA SER A 148 3.23 18.38 24.56
C SER A 148 2.81 17.58 23.32
N GLN A 149 1.52 17.65 22.94
CA GLN A 149 0.96 16.95 21.78
C GLN A 149 1.15 17.69 20.46
N ALA A 150 1.72 18.90 20.46
CA ALA A 150 1.91 19.70 19.27
C ALA A 150 2.70 18.95 18.18
N ARG A 151 2.17 18.99 16.96
CA ARG A 151 2.74 18.33 15.77
C ARG A 151 3.10 19.34 14.70
N ARG A 152 4.02 18.93 13.84
CA ARG A 152 4.36 19.64 12.60
C ARG A 152 4.24 18.69 11.40
N VAL A 153 3.80 19.23 10.27
CA VAL A 153 3.81 18.50 9.00
C VAL A 153 5.25 18.27 8.54
N LEU A 154 5.55 17.04 8.11
CA LEU A 154 6.85 16.66 7.59
C LEU A 154 7.16 17.40 6.29
N THR A 155 8.43 17.44 5.90
CA THR A 155 8.79 17.92 4.55
C THR A 155 8.48 16.83 3.52
N LEU A 156 8.21 17.23 2.27
CA LEU A 156 8.05 16.29 1.15
C LEU A 156 9.21 15.29 1.12
N ARG A 157 10.47 15.78 1.10
CA ARG A 157 11.65 14.92 1.07
C ARG A 157 11.66 13.90 2.22
N THR A 158 11.31 14.32 3.44
CA THR A 158 11.24 13.41 4.59
C THR A 158 10.20 12.31 4.39
N VAL A 159 9.02 12.62 3.86
CA VAL A 159 7.99 11.62 3.57
C VAL A 159 8.43 10.67 2.46
N LEU A 160 8.97 11.21 1.37
CA LEU A 160 9.46 10.39 0.25
C LEU A 160 10.49 9.35 0.72
N VAL A 161 11.48 9.79 1.50
CA VAL A 161 12.53 8.91 2.05
C VAL A 161 11.97 7.95 3.10
N LYS A 162 11.15 8.44 4.04
CA LYS A 162 10.57 7.62 5.13
C LYS A 162 9.74 6.46 4.58
N TYR A 163 8.97 6.70 3.52
CA TYR A 163 8.09 5.68 2.95
C TYR A 163 8.70 4.96 1.75
N GLY A 164 9.84 5.42 1.21
CA GLY A 164 10.47 4.84 0.02
C GLY A 164 9.64 4.98 -1.25
N LEU A 165 8.92 6.11 -1.41
CA LEU A 165 7.93 6.27 -2.50
C LEU A 165 8.56 6.24 -3.91
N ASP A 166 9.88 6.37 -4.02
CA ASP A 166 10.63 6.21 -5.26
C ASP A 166 10.57 4.79 -5.82
N ALA A 167 10.27 3.78 -4.98
CA ALA A 167 10.07 2.41 -5.40
C ALA A 167 8.96 2.24 -6.44
N PHE A 168 7.94 3.12 -6.45
CA PHE A 168 6.88 3.08 -7.48
C PHE A 168 7.43 3.28 -8.89
N PHE A 169 8.54 4.01 -9.05
CA PHE A 169 9.14 4.22 -10.36
C PHE A 169 9.81 2.96 -10.95
N ASN A 170 9.92 1.88 -10.18
CA ASN A 170 10.35 0.58 -10.67
C ASN A 170 9.20 -0.23 -11.30
N CYS A 171 7.95 0.18 -11.08
CA CYS A 171 6.77 -0.46 -11.66
C CYS A 171 6.54 0.06 -13.09
N THR A 172 7.21 -0.55 -14.07
CA THR A 172 7.26 -0.01 -15.45
C THR A 172 5.94 -0.05 -16.21
N LYS A 173 4.95 -0.82 -15.74
CA LYS A 173 3.62 -0.93 -16.34
C LYS A 173 2.55 -0.21 -15.53
N LEU A 174 2.94 0.58 -14.53
CA LEU A 174 2.00 1.33 -13.73
C LEU A 174 1.28 2.36 -14.61
N GLU A 175 -0.03 2.45 -14.45
CA GLU A 175 -0.94 3.29 -15.24
C GLU A 175 -1.73 4.22 -14.30
N HIS A 176 -2.07 3.76 -13.10
CA HIS A 176 -2.82 4.54 -12.11
C HIS A 176 -2.26 4.39 -10.69
N ILE A 177 -2.09 5.52 -10.02
CA ILE A 177 -1.85 5.61 -8.58
C ILE A 177 -3.02 6.37 -7.94
N SER A 178 -3.64 5.77 -6.94
CA SER A 178 -4.65 6.41 -6.10
C SER A 178 -4.12 6.59 -4.68
N LEU A 179 -4.02 7.84 -4.23
CA LEU A 179 -3.61 8.20 -2.88
C LEU A 179 -4.83 8.58 -2.05
N MET A 180 -5.18 7.75 -1.07
CA MET A 180 -6.23 8.08 -0.10
C MET A 180 -5.62 8.78 1.11
N TYR A 181 -6.02 10.01 1.39
CA TYR A 181 -5.64 10.73 2.60
C TYR A 181 -6.73 10.59 3.66
N ILE A 182 -6.39 10.00 4.80
CA ILE A 182 -7.28 9.98 5.97
C ILE A 182 -6.93 11.17 6.85
N ASN A 183 -7.83 12.15 6.88
CA ASN A 183 -7.76 13.27 7.80
C ASN A 183 -8.24 12.80 9.18
N SER A 184 -7.49 13.09 10.23
CA SER A 184 -7.86 12.69 11.58
C SER A 184 -7.96 13.92 12.44
N ASP A 185 -9.18 14.23 12.91
CA ASP A 185 -9.46 15.43 13.71
C ASP A 185 -8.54 15.55 14.93
N ILE A 186 -8.27 14.41 15.60
CA ILE A 186 -7.37 14.33 16.76
C ILE A 186 -5.95 14.77 16.39
N VAL A 187 -5.45 14.34 15.22
CA VAL A 187 -4.10 14.71 14.76
C VAL A 187 -4.09 16.15 14.29
N THR A 188 -5.09 16.55 13.50
CA THR A 188 -5.18 17.85 12.85
C THR A 188 -5.35 18.98 13.86
N ALA A 189 -6.12 18.77 14.93
CA ALA A 189 -6.24 19.73 16.04
C ALA A 189 -4.89 20.07 16.70
N ASN A 190 -3.91 19.19 16.59
CA ASN A 190 -2.59 19.35 17.17
C ASN A 190 -1.52 19.88 16.19
N ILE A 191 -1.86 20.11 14.91
CA ILE A 191 -0.91 20.62 13.92
C ILE A 191 -0.73 22.13 14.09
N GLN A 192 0.49 22.56 14.45
CA GLN A 192 0.81 23.97 14.67
C GLN A 192 1.30 24.68 13.39
N PHE A 193 1.88 23.93 12.46
CA PHE A 193 2.54 24.50 11.28
C PHE A 193 2.26 23.70 10.02
N LYS A 194 1.95 24.44 8.95
CA LYS A 194 1.66 23.97 7.59
C LYS A 194 0.38 23.15 7.50
N ASP A 195 -0.08 23.05 6.27
CA ASP A 195 -1.28 22.34 5.90
C ASP A 195 -0.91 20.93 5.39
N PRO A 196 -1.41 19.85 6.02
CA PRO A 196 -1.15 18.49 5.57
C PRO A 196 -1.66 18.22 4.15
N GLU A 197 -2.74 18.87 3.71
CA GLU A 197 -3.32 18.67 2.39
C GLU A 197 -2.37 19.16 1.29
N LYS A 198 -1.69 20.30 1.52
CA LYS A 198 -0.63 20.78 0.62
C LYS A 198 0.53 19.81 0.46
N LEU A 199 0.83 19.01 1.49
CA LEU A 199 1.84 17.97 1.40
C LEU A 199 1.35 16.78 0.56
N ILE A 200 0.07 16.40 0.67
CA ILE A 200 -0.56 15.37 -0.18
C ILE A 200 -0.52 15.80 -1.65
N GLU A 201 -0.91 17.03 -1.97
CA GLU A 201 -0.78 17.57 -3.34
C GLU A 201 0.66 17.56 -3.84
N ALA A 202 1.63 17.87 -2.96
CA ALA A 202 3.04 17.87 -3.32
C ALA A 202 3.55 16.45 -3.63
N ILE A 203 3.05 15.42 -2.93
CA ILE A 203 3.34 14.01 -3.21
C ILE A 203 2.75 13.62 -4.58
N GLU A 204 1.49 13.99 -4.84
CA GLU A 204 0.82 13.73 -6.12
C GLU A 204 1.62 14.34 -7.30
N LYS A 205 1.94 15.64 -7.20
CA LYS A 205 2.75 16.36 -8.20
C LYS A 205 4.14 15.73 -8.38
N TRP A 206 4.76 15.27 -7.29
CA TRP A 206 6.07 14.63 -7.35
C TRP A 206 6.01 13.27 -8.06
N LEU A 207 5.01 12.43 -7.76
CA LEU A 207 4.80 11.15 -8.44
C LEU A 207 4.56 11.37 -9.93
N ALA A 208 3.59 12.22 -10.28
CA ALA A 208 3.26 12.52 -11.68
C ALA A 208 4.47 13.05 -12.46
N SER A 209 5.22 13.97 -11.87
CA SER A 209 6.43 14.53 -12.49
C SER A 209 7.55 13.48 -12.63
N GLY A 210 7.70 12.59 -11.64
CA GLY A 210 8.70 11.53 -11.66
C GLY A 210 8.46 10.50 -12.76
N PHE A 211 7.22 10.07 -12.96
CA PHE A 211 6.84 9.19 -14.07
C PHE A 211 7.00 9.88 -15.42
N LYS A 212 6.60 11.16 -15.53
CA LYS A 212 6.80 11.95 -16.75
C LYS A 212 8.28 12.03 -17.15
N LYS A 213 9.19 12.22 -16.20
CA LYS A 213 10.66 12.22 -16.45
C LYS A 213 11.17 10.88 -16.99
N ARG A 214 10.47 9.79 -16.70
CA ARG A 214 10.75 8.43 -17.18
C ARG A 214 9.97 8.07 -18.45
N GLN A 215 9.31 9.05 -19.08
CA GLN A 215 8.49 8.86 -20.28
C GLN A 215 7.32 7.89 -20.06
N GLN A 216 6.82 7.78 -18.83
CA GLN A 216 5.66 6.97 -18.47
C GLN A 216 4.47 7.89 -18.18
N GLN A 217 3.31 7.53 -18.74
CA GLN A 217 2.05 8.22 -18.45
C GLN A 217 1.34 7.47 -17.33
N VAL A 218 1.36 8.06 -16.13
CA VAL A 218 0.68 7.52 -14.95
C VAL A 218 -0.31 8.57 -14.46
N LEU A 219 -1.58 8.20 -14.38
CA LEU A 219 -2.58 9.00 -13.70
C LEU A 219 -2.32 8.92 -12.20
N VAL A 220 -2.15 10.05 -11.54
CA VAL A 220 -2.03 10.12 -10.08
C VAL A 220 -3.20 10.94 -9.58
N THR A 221 -4.02 10.34 -8.71
CA THR A 221 -5.17 11.00 -8.11
C THR A 221 -5.06 10.93 -6.60
N SER A 222 -5.39 12.01 -5.92
CA SER A 222 -5.61 12.00 -4.47
C SER A 222 -7.08 12.22 -4.13
N SER A 223 -7.53 11.61 -3.04
CA SER A 223 -8.84 11.85 -2.45
C SER A 223 -8.72 11.90 -0.93
N GLN A 224 -9.67 12.58 -0.29
CA GLN A 224 -9.75 12.68 1.15
C GLN A 224 -10.89 11.78 1.66
N ALA A 225 -10.57 10.93 2.63
CA ALA A 225 -11.56 10.25 3.45
C ALA A 225 -11.75 11.07 4.72
N THR A 226 -13.03 11.33 5.03
CA THR A 226 -13.51 11.88 6.30
C THR A 226 -13.72 10.77 7.30
#